data_AF-A0A497ASX9-F1
#
_entry.id   AF-A0A497ASX9-F1
#
_cell.length_a   1.000
_cell.length_b   1.000
_cell.length_c   1.000
_cell.angle_alpha   90.00
_cell.angle_beta   90.00
_cell.angle_gamma   90.00
#
_symmetry.space_group_name_H-M   'P 1'
#
loop_
_entity.id
_entity.type
_entity.pdbx_description
1 polymer ?
#
loop_
_entity_poly.entity_id
_entity_poly.type
_entity_poly.pdbx_seq_one_letter_code
_entity_poly.pdbx_strand_id
1 'polypeptide(L)'
;MKNSILQPNTFYPRLLSTLVAVIVLAALGTAGFVAVANKVTFESQPVYVELPPQKVLVVYDGGGEVYDQAMTGLDYAKIAHDDVDLAAGVLFTSLEDYTALVVAAESFSDVGAEDALAISEYVAAGGGLAV
;
A
#
# COMPACT_ATOMS: atom_id res chain seq x y z
N MET A 1 76.21 -21.95 -51.76
CA MET A 1 74.79 -21.55 -51.78
C MET A 1 74.07 -22.24 -50.63
N LYS A 2 73.59 -21.48 -49.64
CA LYS A 2 72.67 -21.97 -48.58
C LYS A 2 71.74 -20.81 -48.21
N ASN A 3 70.48 -20.92 -48.65
CA ASN A 3 69.38 -20.02 -48.28
C ASN A 3 68.90 -20.40 -46.88
N SER A 4 68.79 -19.42 -45.98
CA SER A 4 68.13 -19.59 -44.68
C SER A 4 66.77 -18.89 -44.75
N ILE A 5 65.71 -19.68 -44.66
CA ILE A 5 64.31 -19.25 -44.70
C ILE A 5 63.91 -18.89 -43.26
N LEU A 6 63.52 -17.63 -43.03
CA LEU A 6 62.94 -17.18 -41.76
C LEU A 6 61.48 -17.66 -41.67
N GLN A 7 61.14 -18.41 -40.62
CA GLN A 7 59.76 -18.81 -40.36
C GLN A 7 58.97 -17.68 -39.67
N PRO A 8 57.69 -17.47 -39.98
CA PRO A 8 56.85 -16.45 -39.34
C PRO A 8 56.37 -16.86 -37.93
N ASN A 9 56.45 -15.91 -37.00
CA ASN A 9 56.03 -15.99 -35.60
C ASN A 9 54.55 -16.40 -35.42
N THR A 10 54.32 -17.57 -34.84
CA THR A 10 52.99 -18.14 -34.50
C THR A 10 52.45 -17.68 -33.13
N PHE A 11 52.94 -16.58 -32.57
CA PHE A 11 52.62 -16.16 -31.20
C PHE A 11 51.38 -15.26 -31.05
N TYR A 12 50.82 -14.73 -32.14
CA TYR A 12 49.72 -13.74 -32.08
C TYR A 12 48.27 -14.27 -32.02
N PRO A 13 47.88 -15.48 -32.48
CA PRO A 13 46.45 -15.82 -32.58
C PRO A 13 45.81 -16.19 -31.23
N ARG A 14 46.61 -16.56 -30.21
CA ARG A 14 46.09 -16.97 -28.89
C ARG A 14 45.73 -15.79 -27.98
N LEU A 15 46.47 -14.69 -28.04
CA LEU A 15 46.20 -13.51 -27.21
C LEU A 15 44.90 -12.81 -27.63
N LEU A 16 44.62 -12.77 -28.94
CA LEU A 16 43.40 -12.14 -29.47
C LEU A 16 42.14 -12.94 -29.07
N SER A 17 42.19 -14.27 -29.12
CA SER A 17 41.04 -15.11 -28.76
C SER A 17 40.74 -15.07 -27.25
N THR A 18 41.76 -15.01 -26.40
CA THR A 18 41.57 -14.84 -24.96
C THR A 18 40.97 -13.48 -24.62
N LEU A 19 41.41 -12.40 -25.29
CA LEU A 19 40.87 -11.06 -25.07
C LEU A 19 39.40 -10.97 -25.48
N VAL A 20 39.02 -11.56 -26.62
CA VAL A 20 37.62 -11.62 -27.08
C VAL A 20 36.76 -12.40 -26.09
N ALA A 21 37.23 -13.54 -25.58
CA ALA A 21 36.49 -14.34 -24.61
C ALA A 21 36.22 -13.57 -23.31
N VAL A 22 37.21 -12.82 -22.80
CA VAL A 22 37.06 -11.99 -21.60
C VAL A 22 36.05 -10.85 -21.82
N ILE A 23 36.08 -10.20 -22.98
CA ILE A 23 35.12 -9.14 -23.31
C ILE A 23 33.69 -9.69 -23.38
N VAL A 24 33.50 -10.85 -24.02
CA VAL A 24 32.17 -11.48 -24.12
C VAL A 24 31.65 -11.90 -22.74
N LEU A 25 32.50 -12.50 -21.90
CA LEU A 25 32.12 -12.87 -20.53
C LEU A 25 31.77 -11.66 -19.67
N ALA A 26 32.55 -10.57 -19.78
CA ALA A 26 32.26 -9.33 -19.06
C ALA A 26 30.92 -8.73 -19.51
N ALA A 27 30.66 -8.67 -20.82
CA ALA A 27 29.41 -8.16 -21.37
C ALA A 27 28.19 -8.99 -20.92
N LEU A 28 28.30 -10.33 -20.94
CA LEU A 28 27.25 -11.22 -20.45
C LEU A 28 27.03 -11.11 -18.94
N GLY A 29 28.10 -10.96 -18.16
CA GLY A 29 28.03 -10.72 -16.72
C GLY A 29 27.32 -9.41 -16.39
N THR A 30 27.63 -8.32 -17.10
CA THR A 30 26.95 -7.03 -16.92
C THR A 30 25.48 -7.07 -17.34
N ALA A 31 25.16 -7.73 -18.46
CA ALA A 31 23.77 -7.85 -18.92
C ALA A 31 22.94 -8.71 -17.95
N GLY A 32 23.50 -9.80 -17.45
CA GLY A 32 22.89 -10.65 -16.43
C GLY A 32 22.67 -9.90 -15.11
N PHE A 33 23.68 -9.15 -14.64
CA PHE A 33 23.57 -8.35 -13.41
C PHE A 33 22.53 -7.24 -13.55
N VAL A 34 22.49 -6.51 -14.68
CA VAL A 34 21.47 -5.47 -14.93
C VAL A 34 20.07 -6.08 -15.02
N ALA A 35 19.91 -7.24 -15.65
CA ALA A 35 18.62 -7.93 -15.71
C ALA A 35 18.12 -8.38 -14.33
N VAL A 36 19.02 -8.88 -13.48
CA VAL A 36 18.70 -9.26 -12.09
C VAL A 36 18.41 -8.02 -11.23
N ALA A 37 19.26 -6.99 -11.30
CA ALA A 37 19.07 -5.75 -10.53
C ALA A 37 17.74 -5.04 -10.90
N ASN A 38 17.40 -4.99 -12.19
CA ASN A 38 16.14 -4.41 -12.63
C ASN A 38 14.91 -5.23 -12.18
N LYS A 39 15.03 -6.56 -12.05
CA LYS A 39 13.95 -7.39 -11.50
C LYS A 39 13.78 -7.28 -9.99
N VAL A 40 14.83 -6.95 -9.24
CA VAL A 40 14.79 -6.82 -7.78
C VAL A 40 14.19 -5.48 -7.32
N THR A 41 14.05 -4.49 -8.22
CA THR A 41 13.63 -3.12 -7.84
C THR A 41 12.11 -2.89 -7.89
N PHE A 42 11.28 -3.88 -8.21
CA PHE A 42 9.83 -3.67 -8.47
C PHE A 42 8.86 -4.55 -7.66
N GLU A 43 9.29 -5.16 -6.55
CA GLU A 43 8.40 -6.04 -5.77
C GLU A 43 8.27 -5.69 -4.28
N SER A 44 8.55 -4.44 -3.89
CA SER A 44 8.46 -4.04 -2.47
C SER A 44 7.93 -2.64 -2.23
N GLN A 45 7.00 -2.16 -3.06
CA GLN A 45 6.05 -1.17 -2.56
C GLN A 45 4.83 -1.95 -2.03
N PRO A 46 4.57 -1.95 -0.73
CA PRO A 46 3.35 -2.57 -0.22
C PRO A 46 2.16 -1.83 -0.84
N VAL A 47 1.15 -2.58 -1.29
CA VAL A 47 -0.04 -2.14 -2.05
C VAL A 47 -0.93 -1.11 -1.30
N TYR A 48 -0.49 -0.59 -0.16
CA TYR A 48 -1.21 0.40 0.64
C TYR A 48 -0.95 1.86 0.24
N VAL A 49 -0.12 2.13 -0.76
CA VAL A 49 0.28 3.52 -1.11
C VAL A 49 -0.84 4.34 -1.79
N GLU A 50 -1.90 3.71 -2.29
CA GLU A 50 -2.98 4.41 -3.01
C GLU A 50 -4.40 4.09 -2.51
N LEU A 51 -4.56 3.57 -1.30
CA LEU A 51 -5.90 3.52 -0.71
C LEU A 51 -6.30 4.94 -0.31
N PRO A 52 -7.48 5.44 -0.72
CA PRO A 52 -7.98 6.72 -0.25
C PRO A 52 -7.97 6.72 1.29
N PRO A 53 -7.61 7.85 1.93
CA PRO A 53 -7.49 7.92 3.37
C PRO A 53 -8.80 7.46 4.00
N GLN A 54 -8.74 6.33 4.73
CA GLN A 54 -9.91 5.78 5.40
C GLN A 54 -10.22 6.67 6.59
N LYS A 55 -11.38 7.32 6.53
CA LYS A 55 -11.95 8.10 7.63
C LYS A 55 -13.23 7.43 8.11
N VAL A 56 -13.38 7.31 9.43
CA VAL A 56 -14.53 6.66 10.09
C VAL A 56 -15.27 7.66 10.95
N LEU A 57 -16.60 7.61 10.94
CA LEU A 57 -17.41 8.35 11.91
C LEU A 57 -17.79 7.43 13.06
N VAL A 58 -17.42 7.79 14.29
CA VAL A 58 -17.82 7.03 15.48
C VAL A 58 -18.97 7.72 16.19
N VAL A 59 -20.06 7.00 16.31
CA VAL A 59 -21.30 7.46 16.95
C VAL A 59 -21.36 6.85 18.33
N TYR A 60 -21.42 7.68 19.37
CA TYR A 60 -21.42 7.22 20.76
C TYR A 60 -22.47 7.97 21.58
N ASP A 61 -22.79 7.45 22.77
CA ASP A 61 -23.74 8.07 23.70
C ASP A 61 -23.06 8.23 25.06
N GLY A 62 -22.61 9.46 25.38
CA GLY A 62 -22.14 9.82 26.72
C GLY A 62 -20.79 9.23 27.18
N GLY A 63 -20.10 8.48 26.32
CA GLY A 63 -18.83 7.80 26.63
C GLY A 63 -19.03 6.54 27.49
N GLY A 64 -18.15 5.55 27.34
CA GLY A 64 -18.29 4.27 28.02
C GLY A 64 -17.35 3.20 27.49
N GLU A 65 -17.44 1.99 28.04
CA GLU A 65 -16.52 0.89 27.72
C GLU A 65 -16.54 0.52 26.23
N VAL A 66 -17.71 0.57 25.59
CA VAL A 66 -17.87 0.28 24.16
C VAL A 66 -17.15 1.32 23.30
N TYR A 67 -17.30 2.61 23.62
CA TYR A 67 -16.59 3.70 22.94
C TYR A 67 -15.07 3.57 23.13
N ASP A 68 -14.61 3.34 24.36
CA ASP A 68 -13.17 3.20 24.66
C ASP A 68 -12.54 2.02 23.90
N GLN A 69 -13.25 0.90 23.79
CA GLN A 69 -12.80 -0.26 23.02
C GLN A 69 -12.78 0.03 21.51
N ALA A 70 -13.78 0.73 20.98
CA ALA A 70 -13.82 1.15 19.58
C ALA A 70 -12.65 2.10 19.25
N MET A 71 -12.42 3.11 20.09
CA MET A 71 -11.28 4.05 19.96
C MET A 71 -9.96 3.30 19.98
N THR A 72 -9.78 2.39 20.95
CA THR A 72 -8.58 1.56 21.05
C THR A 72 -8.34 0.78 19.75
N GLY A 73 -9.39 0.18 19.18
CA GLY A 73 -9.31 -0.55 17.91
C GLY A 73 -8.88 0.34 16.73
N LEU A 74 -9.49 1.52 16.59
CA LEU A 74 -9.17 2.48 15.54
C LEU A 74 -7.74 3.04 15.68
N ASP A 75 -7.30 3.29 16.92
CA ASP A 75 -5.95 3.76 17.24
C ASP A 75 -4.87 2.72 16.92
N TYR A 76 -5.14 1.44 17.18
CA TYR A 76 -4.26 0.33 16.79
C TYR A 76 -4.17 0.22 15.27
N ALA A 77 -5.29 0.40 14.57
CA ALA A 77 -5.36 0.34 13.12
C ALA A 77 -4.81 1.60 12.42
N LYS A 78 -4.55 2.68 13.17
CA LYS A 78 -4.13 4.00 12.64
C LYS A 78 -5.12 4.57 11.63
N ILE A 79 -6.42 4.36 11.88
CA ILE A 79 -7.51 4.88 11.06
C ILE A 79 -7.91 6.26 11.59
N ALA A 80 -8.08 7.23 10.70
CA ALA A 80 -8.58 8.55 11.09
C ALA A 80 -10.06 8.46 11.45
N HIS A 81 -10.49 9.15 12.50
CA HIS A 81 -11.89 9.18 12.90
C HIS A 81 -12.32 10.55 13.37
N ASP A 82 -13.61 10.82 13.20
CA ASP A 82 -14.32 11.90 13.89
C ASP A 82 -15.39 11.25 14.78
N ASP A 83 -15.77 11.94 15.86
CA ASP A 83 -16.68 11.41 16.85
C ASP A 83 -17.95 12.27 16.96
N VAL A 84 -19.09 11.62 17.11
CA VAL A 84 -20.40 12.24 17.27
C VAL A 84 -21.08 11.69 18.50
N ASP A 85 -21.38 12.60 19.43
CA ASP A 85 -22.13 12.31 20.65
C ASP A 85 -23.64 12.45 20.39
N LEU A 86 -24.37 11.34 20.53
CA LEU A 86 -25.82 11.30 20.43
C LEU A 86 -26.47 12.11 21.56
N ALA A 87 -25.89 12.12 22.76
CA ALA A 87 -26.42 12.87 23.90
C ALA A 87 -26.37 14.39 23.67
N ALA A 88 -25.52 14.86 22.76
CA ALA A 88 -25.42 16.27 22.39
C ALA A 88 -26.46 16.69 21.34
N GLY A 89 -27.28 15.77 20.82
CA GLY A 89 -28.34 16.07 19.84
C GLY A 89 -27.80 16.49 18.48
N VAL A 90 -26.67 15.92 18.06
CA VAL A 90 -25.99 16.26 16.79
C VAL A 90 -26.62 15.52 15.61
N LEU A 91 -26.79 16.22 14.49
CA LEU A 91 -27.26 15.66 13.22
C LEU A 91 -26.10 15.04 12.43
N PHE A 92 -26.35 13.93 11.73
CA PHE A 92 -25.37 13.32 10.83
C PHE A 92 -25.24 14.12 9.53
N THR A 93 -24.56 15.27 9.59
CA THR A 93 -24.20 16.02 8.39
C THR A 93 -22.97 15.39 7.73
N SER A 94 -22.98 15.32 6.40
CA SER A 94 -21.84 14.92 5.55
C SER A 94 -21.30 13.50 5.77
N LEU A 95 -22.19 12.49 5.78
CA LEU A 95 -21.78 11.07 5.85
C LEU A 95 -20.91 10.63 4.66
N GLU A 96 -21.00 11.33 3.53
CA GLU A 96 -20.20 11.10 2.32
C GLU A 96 -18.69 11.32 2.51
N ASP A 97 -18.28 12.05 3.54
CA ASP A 97 -16.86 12.26 3.88
C ASP A 97 -16.24 11.04 4.58
N TYR A 98 -17.04 10.05 4.95
CA TYR A 98 -16.63 8.88 5.72
C TYR A 98 -16.77 7.59 4.91
N THR A 99 -15.79 6.72 5.10
CA THR A 99 -15.74 5.39 4.47
C THR A 99 -16.58 4.36 5.24
N ALA A 100 -16.71 4.56 6.55
CA ALA A 100 -17.57 3.74 7.39
C ALA A 100 -18.09 4.54 8.59
N LEU A 101 -19.18 4.04 9.15
CA LEU A 101 -19.79 4.48 10.40
C LEU A 101 -19.68 3.35 11.44
N VAL A 102 -19.25 3.69 12.65
CA VAL A 102 -19.17 2.77 13.80
C VAL A 102 -20.14 3.27 14.85
N VAL A 103 -21.11 2.43 15.21
CA VAL A 103 -22.02 2.70 16.32
C VAL A 103 -21.44 2.08 17.59
N ALA A 104 -20.82 2.92 18.42
CA ALA A 104 -20.25 2.57 19.71
C ALA A 104 -21.11 3.15 20.85
N ALA A 105 -22.42 2.93 20.78
CA ALA A 105 -23.39 3.45 21.74
C ALA A 105 -24.16 2.29 22.41
N GLU A 106 -24.43 2.42 23.70
CA GLU A 106 -25.27 1.46 24.43
C GLU A 106 -26.76 1.63 24.09
N SER A 107 -27.16 2.85 23.75
CA SER A 107 -28.50 3.18 23.26
C SER A 107 -28.42 3.90 21.92
N PHE A 108 -29.36 3.57 21.04
CA PHE A 108 -29.58 4.27 19.76
C PHE A 108 -30.97 4.91 19.71
N SER A 109 -31.62 5.07 20.86
CA SER A 109 -33.00 5.58 20.97
C SER A 109 -33.15 7.05 20.58
N ASP A 110 -32.06 7.81 20.71
CA ASP A 110 -32.08 9.26 20.55
C ASP A 110 -31.85 9.69 19.10
N VAL A 111 -31.65 8.71 18.20
CA VAL A 111 -31.51 8.93 16.77
C VAL A 111 -32.86 9.18 16.14
N GLY A 112 -33.01 10.37 15.53
CA GLY A 112 -34.23 10.77 14.85
C GLY A 112 -34.51 9.96 13.59
N ALA A 113 -35.74 10.05 13.08
CA ALA A 113 -36.12 9.38 11.83
C ALA A 113 -35.33 9.91 10.61
N GLU A 114 -34.96 11.19 10.62
CA GLU A 114 -34.15 11.82 9.57
C GLU A 114 -32.72 11.25 9.55
N ASP A 115 -32.11 11.11 10.73
CA ASP A 115 -30.78 10.54 10.91
C ASP A 115 -30.75 9.05 10.55
N ALA A 116 -31.76 8.28 10.98
CA ALA A 116 -31.91 6.88 10.62
C ALA A 116 -32.06 6.70 9.10
N LEU A 117 -32.79 7.60 8.43
CA LEU A 117 -32.91 7.61 6.98
C LEU A 117 -31.54 7.88 6.32
N ALA A 118 -30.82 8.91 6.77
CA ALA A 118 -29.49 9.25 6.27
C ALA A 118 -28.49 8.10 6.40
N ILE A 119 -28.45 7.41 7.55
CA ILE A 119 -27.64 6.20 7.75
C ILE A 119 -28.05 5.10 6.78
N SER A 120 -29.36 4.89 6.57
CA SER A 120 -29.84 3.86 5.65
C SER A 120 -29.44 4.14 4.19
N GLU A 121 -29.52 5.40 3.74
CA GLU A 121 -29.15 5.83 2.41
C GLU A 121 -27.64 5.70 2.19
N TYR A 122 -26.85 6.07 3.20
CA TYR A 122 -25.41 5.90 3.21
C TYR A 122 -24.98 4.43 3.04
N VAL A 123 -25.58 3.52 3.83
CA VAL A 123 -25.30 2.08 3.72
C VAL A 123 -25.76 1.51 2.37
N ALA A 124 -26.92 1.94 1.88
CA ALA A 124 -27.42 1.54 0.57
C ALA A 124 -26.51 1.99 -0.58
N ALA A 125 -25.82 3.12 -0.43
CA ALA A 125 -24.81 3.63 -1.37
C ALA A 125 -23.45 2.89 -1.30
N GLY A 126 -23.29 1.95 -0.38
CA GLY A 126 -22.06 1.16 -0.19
C GLY A 126 -21.16 1.64 0.94
N GLY A 127 -21.62 2.57 1.78
CA GLY A 127 -20.93 2.96 3.00
C GLY A 127 -20.83 1.80 4.01
N GLY A 128 -19.70 1.70 4.70
CA GLY A 128 -19.50 0.67 5.73
C GLY A 128 -20.29 0.97 7.00
N LEU A 129 -20.86 -0.05 7.64
CA LEU A 129 -21.50 0.07 8.95
C LEU A 129 -21.02 -1.05 9.88
N ALA A 130 -20.58 -0.66 11.08
CA ALA A 130 -20.31 -1.54 12.20
C ALA A 130 -21.18 -1.12 13.40
N VAL A 131 -21.74 -2.11 14.10
CA VAL A 131 -22.62 -1.95 15.28
C VAL A 131 -22.18 -2.93 16.35
#